data_AF-A0A4V5MLX7-F1
#
_entry.id   AF-A0A4V5MLX7-F1
#
_cell.length_a   1.000
_cell.length_b   1.000
_cell.length_c   1.000
_cell.angle_alpha   90.00
_cell.angle_beta   90.00
_cell.angle_gamma   90.00
#
_symmetry.space_group_name_H-M   'P 1'
#
loop_
_entity.id
_entity.type
_entity.pdbx_description
1 polymer ?
#
loop_
_entity_poly.entity_id
_entity_poly.type
_entity_poly.pdbx_seq_one_letter_code
_entity_poly.pdbx_strand_id
1 'polypeptide(L)'
;MGGFAESIRERVRAARTTVAAAQAADDPYALAVAEDELDDALRVARNVGIEADAETRPVTGTATAGATETDTVDTTGPTTGPATGPPTTPGIAPESEASV
;
A
#
# COMPACT_ATOMS: atom_id res chain seq x y z
N MET A 1 -14.21 -27.07 10.29
CA MET A 1 -14.28 -26.50 8.93
C MET A 1 -13.81 -25.05 9.02
N GLY A 2 -12.55 -24.79 8.69
CA GLY A 2 -12.00 -23.43 8.68
C GLY A 2 -12.62 -22.63 7.53
N GLY A 3 -13.08 -21.42 7.82
CA GLY A 3 -13.69 -20.57 6.81
C GLY A 3 -12.69 -20.09 5.75
N PHE A 4 -13.17 -19.28 4.80
CA PHE A 4 -12.37 -18.68 3.74
C PHE A 4 -11.05 -18.05 4.24
N ALA A 5 -11.10 -17.34 5.37
CA ALA A 5 -9.92 -16.73 5.97
C ALA A 5 -8.87 -17.76 6.39
N GLU A 6 -9.31 -18.90 6.93
CA GLU A 6 -8.40 -19.96 7.33
C GLU A 6 -7.78 -20.65 6.10
N SER A 7 -8.57 -20.85 5.05
CA SER A 7 -8.03 -21.38 3.78
C SER A 7 -6.96 -20.49 3.16
N ILE A 8 -7.11 -19.16 3.26
CA ILE A 8 -6.10 -18.21 2.78
C ILE A 8 -4.84 -18.27 3.64
N ARG A 9 -4.96 -18.31 4.97
CA ARG A 9 -3.80 -18.45 5.86
C ARG A 9 -3.05 -19.75 5.62
N GLU A 10 -3.77 -20.86 5.44
CA GLU A 10 -3.16 -22.15 5.11
C GLU A 10 -2.42 -22.11 3.77
N ARG A 11 -2.96 -21.41 2.76
CA ARG A 11 -2.26 -21.23 1.48
C ARG A 11 -0.94 -20.48 1.65
N VAL A 12 -0.93 -19.41 2.44
CA VAL A 12 0.30 -18.65 2.72
C VAL A 12 1.31 -19.52 3.47
N ARG A 13 0.87 -20.29 4.48
CA ARG A 13 1.74 -21.23 5.22
C ARG A 13 2.34 -22.30 4.31
N ALA A 14 1.54 -22.86 3.41
CA ALA A 14 2.00 -23.84 2.43
C ALA A 14 3.04 -23.23 1.47
N ALA A 15 2.78 -22.05 0.90
CA ALA A 15 3.71 -21.38 0.00
C ALA A 15 5.06 -21.07 0.68
N ARG A 16 5.04 -20.58 1.93
CA ARG A 16 6.27 -20.38 2.74
C ARG A 16 7.06 -21.66 2.93
N THR A 17 6.37 -22.78 3.13
CA THR A 17 7.00 -24.10 3.28
C THR A 17 7.66 -24.53 1.97
N THR A 18 7.02 -24.29 0.83
CA THR A 18 7.58 -24.58 -0.50
C THR A 18 8.83 -23.74 -0.80
N VAL A 19 8.83 -22.44 -0.46
CA VAL A 19 10.02 -21.57 -0.60
C VAL A 19 11.19 -22.12 0.21
N ALA A 20 10.95 -22.47 1.47
CA ALA A 20 11.99 -23.04 2.34
C ALA A 20 12.53 -24.37 1.79
N ALA A 21 11.65 -25.22 1.24
CA ALA A 21 12.03 -26.49 0.65
C ALA A 21 12.87 -26.31 -0.64
N ALA A 22 12.47 -25.38 -1.51
CA ALA A 22 13.20 -25.08 -2.74
C ALA A 22 14.58 -24.48 -2.45
N GLN A 23 14.66 -23.59 -1.45
CA GLN A 23 15.92 -23.03 -0.99
C GLN A 23 16.85 -24.10 -0.40
N ALA A 24 16.32 -25.02 0.43
CA ALA A 24 17.09 -26.12 0.99
C ALA A 24 17.58 -27.14 -0.05
N ALA A 25 16.91 -27.20 -1.20
CA ALA A 25 17.28 -28.06 -2.33
C ALA A 25 18.27 -27.40 -3.29
N ASP A 26 18.64 -26.13 -3.09
CA ASP A 26 19.44 -25.32 -4.02
C ASP A 26 18.88 -25.37 -5.46
N ASP A 27 17.55 -25.39 -5.60
CA ASP A 27 16.87 -25.39 -6.90
C ASP A 27 16.40 -23.96 -7.25
N PRO A 28 17.15 -23.21 -8.08
CA PRO A 28 16.82 -21.82 -8.38
C PRO A 28 15.53 -21.67 -9.19
N TYR A 29 15.16 -22.68 -9.99
CA TYR A 29 13.91 -22.63 -10.74
C TYR A 29 12.72 -22.86 -9.81
N ALA A 30 12.79 -23.90 -8.97
CA ALA A 30 11.74 -24.17 -7.99
C ALA A 30 11.60 -23.02 -6.99
N LEU A 31 12.71 -22.37 -6.61
CA LEU A 31 12.68 -21.21 -5.73
C LEU A 31 11.92 -20.05 -6.36
N ALA A 32 12.23 -19.69 -7.62
CA ALA A 32 11.53 -18.61 -8.32
C ALA A 32 10.02 -18.86 -8.44
N VAL A 33 9.62 -20.10 -8.75
CA VAL A 33 8.20 -20.48 -8.79
C VAL A 33 7.55 -20.38 -7.41
N ALA A 34 8.21 -20.89 -6.37
CA ALA A 34 7.67 -20.85 -5.01
C ALA A 34 7.53 -19.42 -4.47
N GLU A 35 8.45 -18.52 -4.84
CA GLU A 35 8.39 -17.10 -4.48
C GLU A 35 7.21 -16.38 -5.15
N ASP A 36 6.95 -16.64 -6.44
CA ASP A 36 5.79 -16.09 -7.15
C ASP A 36 4.46 -16.56 -6.54
N GLU A 37 4.37 -17.85 -6.19
CA GLU A 37 3.19 -18.42 -5.52
C GLU A 37 2.99 -17.83 -4.11
N LEU A 38 4.07 -17.55 -3.38
CA LEU A 38 3.99 -16.86 -2.09
C LEU A 38 3.50 -15.42 -2.26
N ASP A 39 3.99 -14.68 -3.26
CA ASP A 39 3.50 -13.33 -3.54
C ASP A 39 2.03 -13.33 -3.97
N ASP A 40 1.58 -14.28 -4.81
CA ASP A 40 0.17 -14.43 -5.16
C ASP A 40 -0.69 -14.68 -3.92
N ALA A 41 -0.30 -15.61 -3.06
CA ALA A 41 -1.03 -15.91 -1.83
C ALA A 41 -1.14 -14.68 -0.91
N LEU A 42 -0.05 -13.92 -0.75
CA LEU A 42 -0.04 -12.70 0.05
C LEU A 42 -0.84 -11.58 -0.60
N ARG A 43 -0.78 -11.44 -1.93
CA ARG A 43 -1.59 -10.49 -2.70
C ARG A 43 -3.07 -10.77 -2.55
N VAL A 44 -3.48 -12.03 -2.69
CA VAL A 44 -4.86 -12.46 -2.46
C VAL A 44 -5.29 -12.13 -1.03
N ALA A 45 -4.49 -12.46 -0.03
CA ALA A 45 -4.79 -12.16 1.38
C ALA A 45 -5.00 -10.66 1.63
N ARG A 46 -4.10 -9.81 1.11
CA ARG A 46 -4.21 -8.35 1.20
C ARG A 46 -5.47 -7.82 0.52
N ASN A 47 -5.78 -8.32 -0.68
CA ASN A 47 -6.95 -7.87 -1.45
C ASN A 47 -8.29 -8.12 -0.74
N VAL A 48 -8.34 -9.11 0.14
CA VAL A 48 -9.55 -9.46 0.92
C VAL A 48 -9.46 -9.04 2.39
N GLY A 49 -8.41 -8.31 2.78
CA GLY A 49 -8.21 -7.81 4.14
C GLY A 49 -7.90 -8.90 5.18
N ILE A 50 -7.34 -10.04 4.76
CA ILE A 50 -6.94 -11.12 5.66
C ILE A 50 -5.46 -10.95 5.99
N GLU A 51 -5.19 -10.81 7.29
CA GLU A 51 -3.83 -10.77 7.81
C GLU A 51 -3.27 -12.20 7.89
N ALA A 52 -2.25 -12.48 7.08
CA ALA A 52 -1.67 -13.81 6.93
C ALA A 52 -0.85 -14.26 8.14
N ASP A 53 -0.34 -13.30 8.93
CA ASP A 53 0.43 -13.51 10.16
C ASP A 53 -0.41 -13.31 11.43
N ALA A 54 -1.72 -13.14 11.29
CA ALA A 54 -2.63 -13.12 12.43
C ALA A 54 -2.75 -14.54 13.00
N GLU A 55 -1.72 -14.94 13.75
CA GLU A 55 -1.84 -15.99 14.74
C GLU A 55 -2.93 -15.53 15.71
N THR A 56 -4.04 -16.25 15.73
CA THR A 56 -5.26 -15.95 16.50
C THR A 56 -4.90 -15.39 17.87
N ARG A 57 -4.85 -14.06 18.01
CA ARG A 57 -4.62 -13.44 19.30
C ARG A 57 -5.88 -13.73 20.11
N PRO A 58 -5.83 -14.47 21.22
CA PRO A 58 -7.02 -14.69 22.03
C PRO A 58 -7.52 -13.31 22.44
N VAL A 59 -8.71 -12.92 21.97
CA VAL A 59 -9.32 -11.64 22.30
C VAL A 59 -9.68 -11.69 23.79
N THR A 60 -8.75 -11.30 24.65
CA THR A 60 -9.07 -11.00 26.04
C THR A 60 -9.56 -9.55 26.02
N GLY A 61 -10.88 -9.38 25.96
CA GLY A 61 -11.47 -8.06 25.98
C GLY A 61 -11.12 -7.34 27.30
N THR A 62 -10.52 -6.15 27.22
CA THR A 62 -10.94 -4.89 27.87
C THR A 62 -9.77 -3.90 27.97
N ALA A 63 -9.85 -2.83 27.19
CA ALA A 63 -9.67 -1.46 27.70
C ALA A 63 -10.32 -0.49 26.70
N THR A 64 -11.55 -0.10 27.03
CA THR A 64 -12.16 1.15 26.58
C THR A 64 -11.43 2.30 27.26
N ALA A 65 -10.74 3.12 26.47
CA ALA A 65 -10.54 4.56 26.65
C ALA A 65 -10.11 5.06 25.27
N GLY A 66 -10.89 5.81 24.50
CA GLY A 66 -11.63 6.99 24.90
C GLY A 66 -10.79 8.21 24.55
N ALA A 67 -10.92 8.69 23.31
CA ALA A 67 -10.74 10.10 22.92
C ALA A 67 -11.22 10.26 21.47
N THR A 68 -12.53 10.46 21.32
CA THR A 68 -13.04 11.42 20.34
C THR A 68 -12.40 12.78 20.63
N GLU A 69 -11.62 13.32 19.70
CA GLU A 69 -11.45 14.78 19.61
C GLU A 69 -11.30 15.16 18.14
N THR A 70 -12.43 15.58 17.59
CA THR A 70 -12.51 16.39 16.38
C THR A 70 -12.07 17.79 16.79
N ASP A 71 -10.85 18.21 16.44
CA ASP A 71 -10.50 19.63 16.48
C ASP A 71 -10.25 20.13 15.06
N THR A 72 -11.28 20.79 14.56
CA THR A 72 -11.28 21.58 13.34
C THR A 72 -10.64 22.93 13.70
N VAL A 73 -9.36 23.12 13.39
CA VAL A 73 -8.78 24.46 13.43
C VAL A 73 -9.17 25.19 12.15
N ASP A 74 -10.29 25.91 12.24
CA ASP A 74 -10.63 27.08 11.44
C ASP A 74 -9.68 28.23 11.84
N THR A 75 -8.77 28.62 10.95
CA THR A 75 -8.04 29.88 11.05
C THR A 75 -8.39 30.77 9.89
N THR A 76 -9.60 31.33 9.92
CA THR A 76 -9.98 32.46 9.08
C THR A 76 -9.66 33.79 9.81
N GLY A 77 -8.57 34.46 9.40
CA GLY A 77 -8.38 35.93 9.40
C GLY A 77 -7.35 36.55 10.38
N PRO A 78 -6.75 37.75 10.11
CA PRO A 78 -7.16 38.76 9.11
C PRO A 78 -6.07 39.34 8.15
N THR A 79 -6.53 39.77 6.97
CA THR A 79 -6.18 40.95 6.15
C THR A 79 -4.73 41.48 5.98
N THR A 80 -4.29 41.47 4.71
CA THR A 80 -3.63 42.56 3.93
C THR A 80 -2.14 42.86 4.10
N GLY A 81 -1.37 42.54 3.04
CA GLY A 81 -0.09 43.14 2.65
C GLY A 81 0.09 43.03 1.11
N PRO A 82 0.76 43.98 0.43
CA PRO A 82 0.41 44.38 -0.93
C PRO A 82 0.94 43.48 -2.05
N ALA A 83 0.24 43.58 -3.18
CA ALA A 83 0.47 42.94 -4.46
C ALA A 83 1.94 43.01 -4.94
N THR A 84 2.47 41.86 -5.35
CA THR A 84 3.55 41.79 -6.34
C THR A 84 3.00 41.00 -7.52
N GLY A 85 2.92 41.66 -8.68
CA GLY A 85 2.20 41.20 -9.86
C GLY A 85 2.73 39.89 -10.47
N PRO A 86 2.05 39.35 -11.49
CA PRO A 86 2.53 38.16 -12.17
C PRO A 86 3.87 38.44 -12.84
N PRO A 87 4.81 37.46 -12.92
CA PRO A 87 5.79 37.52 -13.99
C PRO A 87 5.01 37.43 -15.30
N THR A 88 4.96 38.54 -16.02
CA THR A 88 4.55 38.57 -17.42
C THR A 88 5.50 37.67 -18.19
N THR A 89 5.02 36.50 -18.63
CA THR A 89 5.72 35.71 -19.65
C THR A 89 5.82 36.58 -20.91
N PRO A 90 7.01 36.91 -21.42
CA PRO A 90 7.11 37.55 -22.73
C PRO A 90 6.54 36.58 -23.77
N GLY A 91 5.58 37.07 -24.54
CA GLY A 91 4.97 36.31 -25.62
C GLY A 91 6.03 35.80 -26.59
N ILE A 92 6.00 34.50 -26.87
CA ILE A 92 6.61 33.95 -28.07
C ILE A 92 5.69 34.35 -29.22
N ALA A 93 6.10 35.35 -29.99
CA ALA A 93 5.48 35.65 -31.27
C ALA A 93 5.72 34.46 -32.23
N PRO A 94 4.75 34.10 -33.09
CA PRO A 94 5.03 33.26 -34.25
C PRO A 94 5.74 34.13 -35.29
N GLU A 95 7.03 33.91 -35.52
CA GLU A 95 7.67 34.45 -36.72
C GLU A 95 7.44 33.50 -37.90
N SER A 96 6.84 34.11 -38.91
CA SER A 96 6.59 33.64 -40.25
C SER A 96 7.80 33.00 -40.94
N GLU A 97 7.44 32.05 -41.81
CA GLU A 97 8.10 31.61 -43.03
C GLU A 97 9.36 32.39 -43.49
N ALA A 98 10.45 31.65 -43.73
CA ALA A 98 11.45 32.01 -44.73
C ALA A 98 12.06 30.76 -45.37
N SER A 99 11.64 30.56 -46.62
CA SER A 99 12.21 29.74 -47.70
C SER A 99 13.74 29.55 -47.68
N VAL A 100 14.20 28.32 -47.92
CA VAL A 100 15.31 27.97 -48.84
C VAL A 100 15.00 26.62 -49.49
#